data_AF-A0A940UGG2-F1
#
_entry.id   AF-A0A940UGG2-F1
#
_cell.length_a   1.000
_cell.length_b   1.000
_cell.length_c   1.000
_cell.angle_alpha   90.00
_cell.angle_beta   90.00
_cell.angle_gamma   90.00
#
_symmetry.space_group_name_H-M   'P 1'
#
loop_
_entity.id
_entity.type
_entity.pdbx_description
1 polymer ?
#
loop_
_entity_poly.entity_id
_entity_poly.type
_entity_poly.pdbx_seq_one_letter_code
_entity_poly.pdbx_strand_id
1 'polypeptide(L)' 'EERETKFGRVRYKVTDSGEKPEYEDCRRIAVATGLPLREIYRQLEKAE' A
#
# COMPACT_ATOMS: atom_id res chain seq x y z
N GLU A 1 10.48 -1.45 4.59
CA GLU A 1 10.89 -1.68 3.18
C GLU A 1 10.09 -0.76 2.27
N GLU A 2 10.63 -0.32 1.15
CA GLU A 2 9.91 0.48 0.15
C GLU A 2 9.79 -0.34 -1.13
N ARG A 3 8.58 -0.45 -1.69
CA ARG A 3 8.36 -1.15 -2.95
C ARG A 3 7.65 -0.25 -3.94
N GLU A 4 8.08 -0.36 -5.19
CA GLU A 4 7.39 0.28 -6.29
C GLU A 4 6.15 -0.54 -6.65
N THR A 5 4.99 0.09 -6.61
CA THR A 5 3.70 -0.54 -6.92
C THR A 5 3.04 0.23 -8.06
N LYS A 6 1.95 -0.30 -8.61
CA LYS A 6 1.12 0.42 -9.59
C LYS A 6 0.56 1.76 -9.11
N PHE A 7 0.56 2.00 -7.81
CA PHE A 7 0.14 3.27 -7.20
C PHE A 7 1.30 4.23 -6.92
N GLY A 8 2.51 3.83 -7.32
CA GLY A 8 3.76 4.49 -6.95
C GLY A 8 4.49 3.77 -5.82
N ARG A 9 5.48 4.45 -5.28
CA ARG A 9 6.35 3.93 -4.23
C ARG A 9 5.61 3.92 -2.89
N VAL A 10 5.43 2.73 -2.31
CA VAL A 10 4.73 2.52 -1.04
C VAL A 10 5.71 1.98 -0.01
N ARG A 11 5.67 2.54 1.20
CA ARG A 11 6.40 2.02 2.35
C ARG A 11 5.63 0.86 2.97
N TYR A 12 6.34 -0.21 3.26
CA TYR A 12 5.85 -1.39 3.93
C TYR A 12 6.58 -1.55 5.26
N LYS A 13 5.80 -1.72 6.31
CA LYS A 13 6.31 -2.14 7.61
C LYS A 13 6.42 -3.66 7.59
N VAL A 14 7.65 -4.14 7.49
CA VAL A 14 7.98 -5.57 7.57
C VAL A 14 8.24 -5.90 9.02
N THR A 15 7.47 -6.84 9.56
CA THR A 15 7.71 -7.44 10.89
C THR A 15 7.80 -8.95 10.73
N ASP A 16 8.26 -9.63 11.78
CA ASP A 16 8.37 -11.09 11.78
C ASP A 16 7.02 -11.81 11.50
N SER A 17 5.90 -11.17 11.84
CA SER A 17 4.55 -11.67 11.58
C SER A 17 3.99 -11.29 10.21
N GLY A 18 4.73 -10.56 9.37
CA GLY A 18 4.34 -10.24 8.01
C GLY A 18 4.61 -8.78 7.61
N GLU A 19 4.26 -8.47 6.36
CA GLU A 19 4.42 -7.13 5.79
C GLU A 19 3.06 -6.42 5.69
N LYS A 20 3.01 -5.15 6.12
CA LYS A 20 1.83 -4.31 5.98
C LYS A 20 2.19 -2.97 5.34
N PRO A 21 1.46 -2.51 4.31
CA PRO A 21 1.72 -1.21 3.73
C PRO A 21 1.35 -0.10 4.72
N GLU A 22 2.13 0.99 4.66
CA GLU A 22 2.02 2.12 5.55
C GLU A 22 0.73 2.89 5.27
N TYR A 23 -0.01 3.18 6.35
CA TYR A 23 -1.33 3.78 6.25
C TYR A 23 -1.30 5.17 5.58
N GLU A 24 -0.27 5.97 5.85
CA GLU A 24 -0.16 7.32 5.26
C GLU A 24 0.01 7.26 3.74
N ASP A 25 0.84 6.35 3.25
CA ASP A 25 1.03 6.15 1.80
C ASP A 25 -0.25 5.63 1.16
N CYS A 26 -0.90 4.62 1.73
CA CYS A 26 -2.20 4.14 1.27
C CYS A 26 -3.26 5.26 1.26
N ARG A 27 -3.26 6.15 2.27
CA ARG A 27 -4.20 7.27 2.36
C ARG A 27 -3.94 8.33 1.31
N ARG A 28 -2.68 8.67 1.04
CA ARG A 28 -2.33 9.60 -0.05
C ARG A 28 -2.75 9.04 -1.40
N ILE A 29 -2.51 7.74 -1.64
CA ILE A 29 -2.94 7.05 -2.85
C ILE A 29 -4.46 7.06 -2.98
N ALA A 30 -5.20 6.79 -1.90
CA ALA A 30 -6.66 6.82 -1.90
C ALA A 30 -7.20 8.19 -2.33
N VAL A 31 -6.62 9.26 -1.80
CA VAL A 31 -7.01 10.63 -2.15
C VAL A 31 -6.61 10.97 -3.59
N ALA A 32 -5.42 10.57 -4.03
CA ALA A 32 -4.92 10.87 -5.37
C ALA A 32 -5.64 10.09 -6.48
N THR A 33 -6.02 8.83 -6.21
CA THR A 33 -6.67 7.94 -7.18
C THR A 33 -8.20 7.94 -7.06
N GLY A 34 -8.74 8.46 -5.97
CA GLY A 34 -10.16 8.37 -5.63
C GLY A 34 -10.62 6.95 -5.22
N LEU A 35 -9.68 6.00 -5.10
CA LEU A 35 -10.00 4.62 -4.73
C LEU A 35 -10.17 4.48 -3.21
N PRO A 36 -11.09 3.60 -2.76
CA PRO A 36 -11.22 3.32 -1.33
C PRO A 36 -9.98 2.61 -0.80
N LEU A 37 -9.56 2.97 0.42
CA LEU A 37 -8.40 2.38 1.11
C LEU A 37 -8.42 0.84 1.08
N ARG A 38 -9.58 0.22 1.30
CA ARG A 38 -9.75 -1.23 1.28
C ARG A 38 -9.35 -1.86 -0.07
N GLU A 39 -9.64 -1.18 -1.16
CA GLU A 39 -9.26 -1.64 -2.50
C GLU A 39 -7.77 -1.48 -2.74
N ILE A 40 -7.17 -0.39 -2.25
CA ILE A 40 -5.72 -0.21 -2.28
C ILE A 40 -5.02 -1.32 -1.50
N TYR A 41 -5.43 -1.60 -0.26
CA TYR A 41 -4.88 -2.72 0.52
C TYR A 41 -4.99 -4.03 -0.25
N ARG A 42 -6.18 -4.36 -0.80
CA ARG A 42 -6.38 -5.57 -1.61
C ARG A 42 -5.48 -5.63 -2.84
N GLN A 43 -5.22 -4.48 -3.45
CA GLN A 43 -4.38 -4.36 -4.64
C GLN A 43 -2.88 -4.41 -4.31
N LEU A 44 -2.47 -3.96 -3.13
CA LEU A 44 -1.10 -4.04 -2.62
C LEU A 44 -0.77 -5.44 -2.08
N GLU A 45 -1.75 -6.14 -1.50
CA GLU A 45 -1.62 -7.52 -1.01
C GLU A 45 -1.53 -8.54 -2.17
N LYS A 46 -2.01 -8.15 -3.35
CA LYS A 46 -1.96 -8.95 -4.59
C LYS A 46 -0.78 -8.61 -5.51
N ALA A 47 0.06 -7.65 -5.14
CA ALA A 47 1.26 -7.36 -5.92
C ALA A 47 2.30 -8.44 -5.62
N GLU A 48 2.18 -9.55 -6.35
CA GLU A 48 3.16 -10.65 -6.41
C GLU A 48 4.34 -10.27 -7.33
#